data_AF-A0A930J099-F1
#
_entry.id   AF-A0A930J099-F1
#
_cell.length_a   1.000
_cell.length_b   1.000
_cell.length_c   1.000
_cell.angle_alpha   90.00
_cell.angle_beta   90.00
_cell.angle_gamma   90.00
#
_symmetry.space_group_name_H-M   'P 1'
#
loop_
_entity.id
_entity.type
_entity.pdbx_description
1 polymer ?
#
loop_
_entity_poly.entity_id
_entity_poly.type
_entity_poly.pdbx_seq_one_letter_code
_entity_poly.pdbx_strand_id
1 'polypeptide(L)'
;MRKKILSFLLLFMAILGFATWQYRLLSILLFVLINKNWIKSHPLLLRFKQSYKLLVSTLIIAIFITIPNYYQRGRTQLAYIDKTGKHIATPIKIYLLNIIFPEEEIMNVGMKVSAIIPPAGEPTLIKKLGGRFIREAQNDFWNGKALSFYAQYNQLSWQFSNPGSFAIAQAYNEQFGTNYNGIYITKPQHYTSSKKYPVVLFAHGYLGSWELYQGLFSSLKNCFVVSIATHNLSGIFSHEDINRIFKFYLPMLKKEGYSIDESRLHLIGLSNGGSASNIALRSFDNKFKTITYISTSCDVVKKTHSEVLLIGGGQDNSSNNLPTSTKRLQRCGTKAVLLFDEKEKHYMLIHQKERIIDFLNHELELD
;
A
#
# COMPACT_ATOMS: atom_id res chain seq x y z
N MET A 1 -39.89 -0.91 -22.77
CA MET A 1 -38.77 0.06 -22.87
C MET A 1 -38.32 0.58 -21.50
N ARG A 2 -39.22 1.12 -20.66
CA ARG A 2 -38.93 1.70 -19.34
C ARG A 2 -38.15 0.79 -18.36
N LYS A 3 -38.53 -0.49 -18.21
CA LYS A 3 -37.79 -1.48 -17.38
C LYS A 3 -36.35 -1.75 -17.87
N LYS A 4 -36.12 -1.66 -19.18
CA LYS A 4 -34.80 -1.90 -19.80
C LYS A 4 -33.85 -0.72 -19.60
N ILE A 5 -34.37 0.51 -19.75
CA ILE A 5 -33.65 1.75 -19.45
C ILE A 5 -33.26 1.79 -17.97
N LEU A 6 -34.19 1.44 -17.07
CA LEU A 6 -33.90 1.36 -15.63
C LEU A 6 -32.83 0.32 -15.30
N SER A 7 -32.89 -0.87 -15.90
CA SER A 7 -31.88 -1.93 -15.69
C SER A 7 -30.49 -1.52 -16.18
N PHE A 8 -30.43 -0.82 -17.32
CA PHE A 8 -29.18 -0.27 -17.86
C PHE A 8 -28.61 0.84 -16.97
N LEU A 9 -29.46 1.76 -16.51
CA LEU A 9 -29.06 2.83 -15.58
C LEU A 9 -28.55 2.26 -14.25
N LEU A 10 -29.22 1.26 -13.69
CA LEU A 10 -28.78 0.60 -12.45
C LEU A 10 -27.43 -0.11 -12.63
N LEU A 11 -27.19 -0.77 -13.78
CA LEU A 11 -25.88 -1.34 -14.09
C LEU A 11 -24.81 -0.26 -14.21
N PHE A 12 -25.10 0.81 -14.94
CA PHE A 12 -24.16 1.91 -15.12
C PHE A 12 -23.77 2.53 -13.77
N MET A 13 -24.76 2.77 -12.90
CA MET A 13 -24.52 3.24 -11.53
C MET A 13 -23.73 2.23 -10.70
N ALA A 14 -23.97 0.92 -10.84
CA ALA A 14 -23.19 -0.11 -10.16
C ALA A 14 -21.73 -0.13 -10.60
N ILE A 15 -21.46 -0.01 -11.91
CA ILE A 15 -20.09 0.05 -12.46
C ILE A 15 -19.35 1.29 -11.93
N LEU A 16 -20.01 2.44 -11.88
CA LEU A 16 -19.42 3.68 -11.33
C LEU A 16 -19.24 3.60 -9.81
N GLY A 17 -20.01 2.76 -9.12
CA GLY A 17 -19.96 2.59 -7.66
C GLY A 17 -18.72 1.83 -7.17
N PHE A 18 -18.19 0.91 -7.97
CA PHE A 18 -17.04 0.07 -7.61
C PHE A 18 -15.71 0.70 -8.03
N ALA A 19 -14.67 0.52 -7.20
CA ALA A 19 -13.34 1.04 -7.48
C ALA A 19 -12.53 0.07 -8.36
N THR A 20 -12.57 -1.22 -8.04
CA THR A 20 -11.84 -2.29 -8.72
C THR A 20 -12.47 -2.70 -10.04
N TRP A 21 -11.61 -3.08 -10.99
CA TRP A 21 -12.05 -3.69 -12.24
C TRP A 21 -12.73 -5.05 -12.04
N GLN A 22 -12.33 -5.82 -11.03
CA GLN A 22 -12.98 -7.10 -10.70
C GLN A 22 -14.48 -6.90 -10.47
N TYR A 23 -14.88 -5.94 -9.62
CA TYR A 23 -16.29 -5.74 -9.28
C TYR A 23 -17.08 -5.07 -10.40
N ARG A 24 -16.44 -4.19 -11.17
CA ARG A 24 -17.01 -3.63 -12.40
C ARG A 24 -17.32 -4.72 -13.43
N LEU A 25 -16.37 -5.62 -13.67
CA LEU A 25 -16.53 -6.72 -14.63
C LEU A 25 -17.55 -7.76 -14.14
N LEU A 26 -17.59 -8.06 -12.83
CA LEU A 26 -18.64 -8.90 -12.25
C LEU A 26 -20.03 -8.30 -12.44
N SER A 27 -20.17 -6.99 -12.26
CA SER A 27 -21.44 -6.28 -12.52
C SER A 27 -21.85 -6.39 -13.99
N ILE A 28 -20.90 -6.20 -14.91
CA ILE A 28 -21.13 -6.38 -16.36
C ILE A 28 -21.55 -7.82 -16.67
N LEU A 29 -20.86 -8.81 -16.10
CA LEU A 29 -21.18 -10.23 -16.29
C LEU A 29 -22.59 -10.55 -15.79
N LEU A 30 -22.95 -10.09 -14.58
CA LEU A 30 -24.30 -10.27 -14.03
C LEU A 30 -25.37 -9.67 -14.95
N PHE A 31 -25.14 -8.47 -15.48
CA PHE A 31 -26.03 -7.87 -16.46
C PHE A 31 -26.16 -8.70 -17.73
N VAL A 32 -25.05 -9.22 -18.24
CA VAL A 32 -25.03 -10.08 -19.44
C VAL A 32 -25.81 -11.37 -19.23
N LEU A 33 -25.75 -11.94 -18.03
CA LEU A 33 -26.46 -13.17 -17.67
C LEU A 33 -27.95 -12.92 -17.45
N ILE A 34 -28.33 -11.87 -16.70
CA ILE A 34 -29.74 -11.51 -16.43
C ILE A 34 -30.46 -11.13 -17.72
N ASN A 35 -29.78 -10.45 -18.64
CA ASN A 35 -30.38 -9.96 -19.90
C ASN A 35 -30.07 -10.87 -21.10
N LYS A 36 -29.75 -12.14 -20.88
CA LYS A 36 -29.34 -13.13 -21.90
C LYS A 36 -30.18 -13.09 -23.17
N ASN A 37 -31.52 -13.10 -23.06
CA ASN A 37 -32.41 -13.16 -24.22
C ASN A 37 -32.35 -11.88 -25.07
N TRP A 38 -32.28 -10.71 -24.41
CA TRP A 38 -32.18 -9.42 -25.09
C TRP A 38 -30.80 -9.20 -25.73
N ILE A 39 -29.74 -9.64 -25.06
CA ILE A 39 -28.39 -9.56 -25.61
C ILE A 39 -28.29 -10.47 -26.84
N LYS A 40 -28.76 -11.71 -26.74
CA LYS A 40 -28.80 -12.65 -27.88
C LYS A 40 -29.64 -12.15 -29.06
N SER A 41 -30.59 -11.25 -28.85
CA SER A 41 -31.41 -10.69 -29.95
C SER A 41 -30.72 -9.58 -30.75
N HIS A 42 -29.48 -9.19 -30.41
CA HIS A 42 -28.75 -8.19 -31.19
C HIS A 42 -28.16 -8.79 -32.47
N PRO A 43 -28.11 -8.04 -33.59
CA PRO A 43 -27.72 -8.56 -34.91
C PRO A 43 -26.38 -9.31 -34.93
N LEU A 44 -25.35 -8.80 -34.24
CA LEU A 44 -24.04 -9.43 -34.15
C LEU A 44 -24.05 -10.77 -33.41
N LEU A 45 -24.93 -10.93 -32.42
CA LEU A 45 -25.04 -12.14 -31.59
C LEU A 45 -26.04 -13.15 -32.18
N LEU A 46 -27.00 -12.69 -32.99
CA LEU A 46 -27.87 -13.55 -33.82
C LEU A 46 -27.09 -14.21 -34.96
N ARG A 47 -26.19 -13.45 -35.62
CA ARG A 47 -25.41 -13.92 -36.77
C ARG A 47 -24.46 -15.07 -36.42
N PHE A 48 -23.97 -15.12 -35.18
CA PHE A 48 -22.97 -16.09 -34.74
C PHE A 48 -23.42 -16.78 -33.44
N LYS A 49 -23.92 -18.02 -33.55
CA LYS A 49 -24.48 -18.80 -32.42
C LYS A 49 -23.55 -18.92 -31.21
N GLN A 50 -22.23 -18.86 -31.41
CA GLN A 50 -21.22 -18.96 -30.36
C GLN A 50 -20.85 -17.63 -29.70
N SER A 51 -21.18 -16.48 -30.30
CA SER A 51 -20.70 -15.18 -29.83
C SER A 51 -21.15 -14.81 -28.42
N TYR A 52 -22.32 -15.27 -27.98
CA TYR A 52 -22.74 -15.11 -26.59
C TYR A 52 -21.85 -15.91 -25.62
N LYS A 53 -21.50 -17.15 -25.98
CA LYS A 53 -20.59 -17.98 -25.17
C LYS A 53 -19.20 -17.36 -25.13
N LEU A 54 -18.71 -16.85 -26.27
CA LEU A 54 -17.44 -16.15 -26.35
C LEU A 54 -17.43 -14.90 -25.45
N LEU A 55 -18.47 -14.05 -25.52
CA LEU A 55 -18.60 -12.88 -24.65
C LEU A 55 -18.52 -13.24 -23.16
N VAL A 56 -19.30 -14.23 -22.72
CA VAL A 56 -19.29 -14.68 -21.33
C VAL A 56 -17.92 -15.23 -20.94
N SER A 57 -17.29 -16.03 -21.81
CA SER A 57 -15.97 -16.61 -21.55
C SER A 57 -14.89 -15.54 -21.44
N THR A 58 -14.91 -14.53 -22.33
CA THR A 58 -13.98 -13.40 -22.30
C THR A 58 -14.16 -12.57 -21.03
N LEU A 59 -15.39 -12.33 -20.58
CA LEU A 59 -15.65 -11.63 -19.32
C LEU A 59 -15.12 -12.41 -18.12
N ILE A 60 -15.33 -13.73 -18.08
CA ILE A 60 -14.79 -14.60 -17.02
C ILE A 60 -13.26 -14.53 -17.01
N ILE A 61 -12.60 -14.63 -18.16
CA ILE A 61 -11.15 -14.51 -18.27
C ILE A 61 -10.68 -13.12 -17.80
N ALA A 62 -11.35 -12.05 -18.20
CA ALA A 62 -11.02 -10.69 -17.75
C ALA A 62 -11.15 -10.53 -16.23
N ILE A 63 -12.17 -11.14 -15.61
CA ILE A 63 -12.31 -11.16 -14.15
C ILE A 63 -11.11 -11.88 -13.51
N PHE A 64 -10.74 -13.07 -14.01
CA PHE A 64 -9.57 -13.80 -13.49
C PHE A 64 -8.23 -13.07 -13.65
N ILE A 65 -8.11 -12.17 -14.63
CA ILE A 65 -6.91 -11.32 -14.80
C ILE A 65 -6.89 -10.17 -13.79
N THR A 66 -8.06 -9.72 -13.32
CA THR A 66 -8.20 -8.53 -12.45
C THR A 66 -8.28 -8.86 -10.96
N ILE A 67 -8.44 -10.12 -10.59
CA ILE A 67 -8.33 -10.56 -9.18
C ILE A 67 -6.87 -10.57 -8.72
N PRO A 68 -6.62 -10.51 -7.40
CA PRO A 68 -5.28 -10.67 -6.85
C PRO A 68 -4.59 -11.96 -7.34
N ASN A 69 -3.27 -11.87 -7.50
CA ASN A 69 -2.43 -12.96 -7.96
C ASN A 69 -2.26 -14.01 -6.85
N TYR A 70 -2.76 -15.24 -7.06
CA TYR A 70 -2.44 -16.34 -6.15
C TYR A 70 -0.94 -16.67 -6.19
N TYR A 71 -0.44 -16.86 -7.41
CA TYR A 71 0.98 -16.96 -7.71
C TYR A 71 1.50 -15.56 -8.01
N GLN A 72 2.28 -15.03 -7.07
CA GLN A 72 2.80 -13.67 -7.15
C GLN A 72 3.62 -13.46 -8.43
N ARG A 73 3.16 -12.53 -9.26
CA ARG A 73 3.73 -12.16 -10.57
C ARG A 73 3.87 -10.65 -10.63
N GLY A 74 4.66 -10.19 -11.58
CA GLY A 74 4.94 -8.77 -11.77
C GLY A 74 6.10 -8.28 -10.90
N ARG A 75 6.26 -6.97 -10.91
CA ARG A 75 7.38 -6.26 -10.26
C ARG A 75 7.20 -6.19 -8.74
N THR A 76 5.97 -5.98 -8.28
CA THR A 76 5.60 -5.94 -6.87
C THR A 76 4.89 -7.22 -6.48
N GLN A 77 5.37 -7.87 -5.43
CA GLN A 77 4.90 -9.18 -4.98
C GLN A 77 4.67 -9.18 -3.48
N LEU A 78 3.57 -9.79 -3.03
CA LEU A 78 3.34 -10.10 -1.61
C LEU A 78 3.80 -11.54 -1.32
N ALA A 79 5.01 -11.67 -0.80
CA ALA A 79 5.59 -12.96 -0.45
C ALA A 79 5.17 -13.36 0.96
N TYR A 80 4.55 -14.54 1.11
CA TYR A 80 4.34 -15.16 2.42
C TYR A 80 5.54 -16.02 2.77
N ILE A 81 5.97 -15.96 4.03
CA ILE A 81 7.23 -16.59 4.45
C ILE A 81 7.02 -17.42 5.72
N ASP A 82 7.68 -18.57 5.76
CA ASP A 82 7.69 -19.41 6.95
C ASP A 82 8.71 -18.91 8.00
N LYS A 83 8.81 -19.63 9.13
CA LYS A 83 9.73 -19.29 10.23
C LYS A 83 11.21 -19.34 9.82
N THR A 84 11.54 -20.04 8.73
CA THR A 84 12.90 -20.18 8.19
C THR A 84 13.22 -19.14 7.12
N GLY A 85 12.24 -18.32 6.73
CA GLY A 85 12.39 -17.33 5.66
C GLY A 85 12.27 -17.94 4.28
N LYS A 86 11.65 -19.12 4.16
CA LYS A 86 11.35 -19.68 2.86
C LYS A 86 10.00 -19.16 2.38
N HIS A 87 9.94 -18.76 1.11
CA HIS A 87 8.68 -18.41 0.46
C HIS A 87 7.71 -19.61 0.47
N ILE A 88 6.48 -19.34 0.89
CA ILE A 88 5.36 -20.28 0.85
C ILE A 88 4.25 -19.73 -0.03
N ALA A 89 3.38 -20.61 -0.51
CA ALA A 89 2.20 -20.18 -1.23
C ALA A 89 1.31 -19.28 -0.35
N THR A 90 0.66 -18.31 -0.98
CA THR A 90 -0.35 -17.48 -0.33
C THR A 90 -1.37 -18.36 0.39
N PRO A 91 -1.59 -18.20 1.71
CA PRO A 91 -2.58 -18.99 2.43
C PRO A 91 -3.96 -18.85 1.79
N ILE A 92 -4.58 -19.97 1.41
CA ILE A 92 -5.82 -19.95 0.58
C ILE A 92 -6.95 -19.13 1.22
N LYS A 93 -7.08 -19.16 2.56
CA LYS A 93 -8.08 -18.37 3.28
C LYS A 93 -7.83 -16.87 3.09
N ILE A 94 -6.58 -16.44 3.21
CA ILE A 94 -6.18 -15.04 3.05
C ILE A 94 -6.30 -14.61 1.58
N TYR A 95 -5.97 -15.50 0.65
CA TYR A 95 -6.18 -15.26 -0.78
C TYR A 95 -7.64 -15.01 -1.12
N LEU A 96 -8.55 -15.89 -0.66
CA LEU A 96 -9.98 -15.75 -0.91
C LEU A 96 -10.54 -14.47 -0.27
N LEU A 97 -10.08 -14.10 0.92
CA LEU A 97 -10.45 -12.82 1.55
C LEU A 97 -9.98 -11.62 0.71
N ASN A 98 -8.78 -11.67 0.13
CA ASN A 98 -8.29 -10.63 -0.77
C ASN A 98 -9.12 -10.53 -2.07
N ILE A 99 -9.67 -11.65 -2.57
CA ILE A 99 -10.58 -11.63 -3.73
C ILE A 99 -11.95 -11.05 -3.37
N ILE A 100 -12.49 -11.41 -2.21
CA ILE A 100 -13.84 -11.01 -1.76
C ILE A 100 -13.85 -9.61 -1.11
N PHE A 101 -12.70 -9.14 -0.64
CA PHE A 101 -12.54 -7.83 -0.04
C PHE A 101 -11.21 -7.22 -0.49
N PRO A 102 -11.06 -6.91 -1.79
CA PRO A 102 -9.86 -6.24 -2.26
C PRO A 102 -9.72 -4.88 -1.57
N GLU A 103 -8.49 -4.51 -1.23
CA GLU A 103 -8.18 -3.33 -0.43
C GLU A 103 -8.77 -2.04 -1.00
N GLU A 104 -8.67 -1.87 -2.32
CA GLU A 104 -9.23 -0.73 -3.02
C GLU A 104 -10.74 -0.58 -2.79
N GLU A 105 -11.49 -1.70 -2.71
CA GLU A 105 -12.92 -1.66 -2.41
C GLU A 105 -13.21 -1.43 -0.93
N ILE A 106 -12.40 -2.01 -0.03
CA ILE A 106 -12.51 -1.72 1.41
C ILE A 106 -12.33 -0.21 1.63
N MET A 107 -11.34 0.39 0.98
CA MET A 107 -11.11 1.83 1.02
C MET A 107 -12.29 2.60 0.40
N ASN A 108 -12.74 2.23 -0.81
CA ASN A 108 -13.87 2.89 -1.48
C ASN A 108 -15.15 2.90 -0.63
N VAL A 109 -15.53 1.74 -0.09
CA VAL A 109 -16.70 1.59 0.79
C VAL A 109 -16.48 2.34 2.09
N GLY A 110 -15.33 2.14 2.75
CA GLY A 110 -14.98 2.80 3.99
C GLY A 110 -15.12 4.31 3.86
N MET A 111 -14.52 4.90 2.83
CA MET A 111 -14.58 6.33 2.57
C MET A 111 -16.01 6.82 2.30
N LYS A 112 -16.78 6.12 1.47
CA LYS A 112 -18.19 6.49 1.16
C LYS A 112 -19.12 6.37 2.37
N VAL A 113 -19.02 5.29 3.15
CA VAL A 113 -19.81 5.12 4.38
C VAL A 113 -19.49 6.24 5.36
N SER A 114 -18.20 6.53 5.50
CA SER A 114 -17.71 7.52 6.43
C SER A 114 -18.09 8.96 6.05
N ALA A 115 -18.42 9.17 4.78
CA ALA A 115 -18.98 10.39 4.22
C ALA A 115 -20.46 10.64 4.62
N ILE A 116 -21.20 9.59 4.97
CA ILE A 116 -22.64 9.64 5.28
C ILE A 116 -22.87 9.72 6.80
N ILE A 117 -21.86 9.41 7.61
CA ILE A 117 -21.94 9.41 9.07
C ILE A 117 -21.62 10.83 9.56
N PRO A 118 -22.56 11.53 10.24
CA PRO A 118 -22.32 12.88 10.73
C PRO A 118 -21.17 12.93 11.76
N PRO A 119 -20.40 14.02 11.84
CA PRO A 119 -19.20 14.10 12.69
C PRO A 119 -19.41 14.05 14.21
N ALA A 120 -20.63 13.91 14.73
CA ALA A 120 -20.91 14.11 16.15
C ALA A 120 -21.78 13.02 16.79
N GLY A 121 -21.28 12.49 17.90
CA GLY A 121 -22.11 12.16 19.06
C GLY A 121 -22.76 10.78 19.13
N GLU A 122 -22.01 9.68 19.02
CA GLU A 122 -22.31 8.40 19.72
C GLU A 122 -21.13 7.40 19.57
N PRO A 123 -20.95 6.42 20.47
CA PRO A 123 -19.80 5.53 20.49
C PRO A 123 -19.94 4.45 19.40
N THR A 124 -19.59 4.77 18.16
CA THR A 124 -19.50 3.77 17.09
C THR A 124 -18.13 3.08 17.06
N LEU A 125 -18.10 1.87 16.49
CA LEU A 125 -16.90 1.05 16.21
C LEU A 125 -15.75 1.87 15.57
N ILE A 126 -16.11 2.94 14.83
CA ILE A 126 -15.23 3.86 14.10
C ILE A 126 -14.35 4.71 15.04
N LYS A 127 -14.79 5.02 16.28
CA LYS A 127 -13.94 5.74 17.25
C LYS A 127 -12.79 4.87 17.76
N LYS A 128 -12.98 3.54 17.85
CA LYS A 128 -11.91 2.58 18.20
C LYS A 128 -10.88 2.41 17.07
N LEU A 129 -11.26 2.64 15.81
CA LEU A 129 -10.41 2.50 14.63
C LEU A 129 -9.63 3.77 14.23
N GLY A 130 -9.21 4.61 15.19
CA GLY A 130 -8.36 5.77 14.88
C GLY A 130 -9.12 6.95 14.26
N GLY A 131 -10.30 7.28 14.81
CA GLY A 131 -11.28 8.20 14.24
C GLY A 131 -10.80 9.60 13.82
N ARG A 132 -9.64 10.09 14.28
CA ARG A 132 -9.04 11.32 13.72
C ARG A 132 -8.51 11.11 12.31
N PHE A 133 -7.71 10.08 12.08
CA PHE A 133 -7.12 9.79 10.77
C PHE A 133 -8.22 9.49 9.75
N ILE A 134 -9.22 8.70 10.14
CA ILE A 134 -10.39 8.44 9.27
C ILE A 134 -11.13 9.74 8.92
N ARG A 135 -11.32 10.67 9.86
CA ARG A 135 -11.94 11.99 9.60
C ARG A 135 -11.09 12.90 8.70
N GLU A 136 -9.78 12.85 8.84
CA GLU A 136 -8.88 13.58 7.94
C GLU A 136 -8.96 13.02 6.53
N ALA A 137 -8.89 11.69 6.37
CA ALA A 137 -9.07 11.02 5.08
C ALA A 137 -10.43 11.37 4.45
N GLN A 138 -11.52 11.31 5.23
CA GLN A 138 -12.86 11.75 4.82
C GLN A 138 -12.86 13.17 4.26
N ASN A 139 -12.31 14.11 5.04
CA ASN A 139 -12.25 15.50 4.64
C ASN A 139 -11.45 15.67 3.34
N ASP A 140 -10.32 14.99 3.21
CA ASP A 140 -9.48 15.08 2.01
C ASP A 140 -10.20 14.51 0.78
N PHE A 141 -10.93 13.41 0.95
CA PHE A 141 -11.77 12.83 -0.08
C PHE A 141 -12.88 13.80 -0.55
N TRP A 142 -13.62 14.40 0.39
CA TRP A 142 -14.68 15.36 0.09
C TRP A 142 -14.16 16.64 -0.58
N ASN A 143 -12.92 17.03 -0.29
CA ASN A 143 -12.27 18.19 -0.91
C ASN A 143 -11.54 17.83 -2.21
N GLY A 144 -11.91 16.74 -2.87
CA GLY A 144 -11.45 16.39 -4.22
C GLY A 144 -10.10 15.65 -4.29
N LYS A 145 -9.51 15.25 -3.15
CA LYS A 145 -8.25 14.49 -3.13
C LYS A 145 -8.43 12.96 -3.24
N ALA A 146 -9.67 12.50 -3.46
CA ALA A 146 -10.03 11.10 -3.58
C ALA A 146 -9.21 10.33 -4.63
N LEU A 147 -8.97 10.94 -5.81
CA LEU A 147 -8.25 10.30 -6.90
C LEU A 147 -6.82 9.91 -6.51
N SER A 148 -6.17 10.66 -5.61
CA SER A 148 -4.82 10.38 -5.14
C SER A 148 -4.73 9.06 -4.36
N PHE A 149 -5.82 8.63 -3.72
CA PHE A 149 -5.88 7.33 -3.04
C PHE A 149 -6.02 6.17 -4.05
N TYR A 150 -6.84 6.33 -5.09
CA TYR A 150 -7.06 5.28 -6.10
C TYR A 150 -5.91 5.13 -7.10
N ALA A 151 -5.20 6.22 -7.40
CA ALA A 151 -4.12 6.22 -8.39
C ALA A 151 -3.01 5.20 -8.09
N GLN A 152 -2.82 4.85 -6.82
CA GLN A 152 -1.74 3.95 -6.39
C GLN A 152 -2.02 2.49 -6.78
N TYR A 153 -3.27 2.04 -6.67
CA TYR A 153 -3.67 0.69 -7.11
C TYR A 153 -3.60 0.55 -8.63
N ASN A 154 -4.00 1.60 -9.35
CA ASN A 154 -3.87 1.64 -10.80
C ASN A 154 -2.40 1.52 -11.22
N GLN A 155 -1.49 2.23 -10.54
CA GLN A 155 -0.05 2.13 -10.84
C GLN A 155 0.50 0.71 -10.71
N LEU A 156 0.07 -0.05 -9.69
CA LEU A 156 0.46 -1.46 -9.56
C LEU A 156 -0.09 -2.29 -10.72
N SER A 157 -1.36 -2.07 -11.07
CA SER A 157 -2.01 -2.76 -12.18
C SER A 157 -1.29 -2.53 -13.52
N TRP A 158 -0.85 -1.29 -13.79
CA TRP A 158 -0.04 -0.96 -14.98
C TRP A 158 1.32 -1.68 -15.01
N GLN A 159 1.84 -2.07 -13.85
CA GLN A 159 3.06 -2.88 -13.72
C GLN A 159 2.78 -4.38 -13.68
N PHE A 160 1.59 -4.80 -14.13
CA PHE A 160 1.11 -6.19 -14.08
C PHE A 160 1.21 -6.81 -12.68
N SER A 161 1.10 -5.97 -11.65
CA SER A 161 1.20 -6.35 -10.25
C SER A 161 -0.16 -6.19 -9.58
N ASN A 162 -0.67 -7.27 -9.02
CA ASN A 162 -1.90 -7.29 -8.22
C ASN A 162 -1.67 -8.22 -7.01
N PRO A 163 -0.81 -7.81 -6.07
CA PRO A 163 -0.31 -8.69 -5.00
C PRO A 163 -1.36 -9.00 -3.91
N GLY A 164 -2.42 -8.19 -3.82
CA GLY A 164 -3.32 -8.18 -2.67
C GLY A 164 -2.71 -7.47 -1.45
N SER A 165 -3.50 -7.39 -0.38
CA SER A 165 -3.20 -6.70 0.87
C SER A 165 -2.71 -7.63 1.98
N PHE A 166 -1.57 -7.30 2.59
CA PHE A 166 -1.09 -7.96 3.79
C PHE A 166 -1.85 -7.50 5.05
N ALA A 167 -2.47 -6.31 5.02
CA ALA A 167 -3.30 -5.84 6.13
C ALA A 167 -4.45 -6.83 6.45
N ILE A 168 -4.97 -7.56 5.45
CA ILE A 168 -5.97 -8.62 5.67
C ILE A 168 -5.39 -9.77 6.51
N ALA A 169 -4.15 -10.19 6.24
CA ALA A 169 -3.49 -11.23 7.03
C ALA A 169 -3.20 -10.74 8.46
N GLN A 170 -2.79 -9.48 8.62
CA GLN A 170 -2.53 -8.86 9.92
C GLN A 170 -3.83 -8.74 10.75
N ALA A 171 -4.94 -8.34 10.12
CA ALA A 171 -6.25 -8.33 10.76
C ALA A 171 -6.66 -9.75 11.21
N TYR A 172 -6.39 -10.76 10.37
CA TYR A 172 -6.67 -12.15 10.71
C TYR A 172 -5.81 -12.64 11.88
N ASN A 173 -4.51 -12.28 11.90
CA ASN A 173 -3.62 -12.57 13.02
C ASN A 173 -4.13 -11.96 14.33
N GLU A 174 -4.52 -10.68 14.30
CA GLU A 174 -5.03 -9.97 15.48
C GLU A 174 -6.35 -10.56 15.99
N GLN A 175 -7.26 -10.91 15.09
CA GLN A 175 -8.59 -11.43 15.45
C GLN A 175 -8.58 -12.90 15.90
N PHE A 176 -7.72 -13.73 15.29
CA PHE A 176 -7.77 -15.19 15.45
C PHE A 176 -6.48 -15.79 16.04
N GLY A 177 -5.48 -14.98 16.38
CA GLY A 177 -4.21 -15.45 16.95
C GLY A 177 -3.37 -16.30 15.99
N THR A 178 -3.58 -16.18 14.68
CA THR A 178 -2.75 -16.86 13.68
C THR A 178 -1.37 -16.21 13.55
N ASN A 179 -0.45 -16.84 12.81
CA ASN A 179 0.90 -16.34 12.60
C ASN A 179 1.30 -16.26 11.12
N TYR A 180 0.47 -15.58 10.32
CA TYR A 180 0.83 -15.29 8.94
C TYR A 180 1.90 -14.20 8.90
N ASN A 181 3.02 -14.51 8.25
CA ASN A 181 4.09 -13.55 7.98
C ASN A 181 4.15 -13.29 6.48
N GLY A 182 4.21 -12.02 6.11
CA GLY A 182 4.29 -11.60 4.73
C GLY A 182 5.09 -10.31 4.60
N ILE A 183 5.71 -10.16 3.44
CA ILE A 183 6.47 -8.98 3.06
C ILE A 183 6.14 -8.60 1.62
N TYR A 184 6.14 -7.31 1.33
CA TYR A 184 6.15 -6.89 -0.07
C TYR A 184 7.58 -6.75 -0.56
N ILE A 185 7.80 -7.20 -1.79
CA ILE A 185 9.05 -7.02 -2.52
C ILE A 185 8.70 -6.37 -3.85
N THR A 186 9.17 -5.15 -4.06
CA THR A 186 9.13 -4.47 -5.34
C THR A 186 10.53 -4.42 -5.92
N LYS A 187 10.71 -5.02 -7.10
CA LYS A 187 12.00 -5.03 -7.81
C LYS A 187 12.29 -3.65 -8.44
N PRO A 188 13.54 -3.31 -8.77
CA PRO A 188 13.83 -2.18 -9.65
C PRO A 188 13.11 -2.31 -11.01
N GLN A 189 12.74 -1.20 -11.64
CA GLN A 189 12.03 -1.22 -12.94
C GLN A 189 12.79 -1.99 -14.04
N HIS A 190 14.11 -1.84 -14.06
CA HIS A 190 15.01 -2.51 -14.99
C HIS A 190 15.98 -3.42 -14.24
N TYR A 191 15.42 -4.35 -13.45
CA TYR A 191 16.22 -5.28 -12.65
C TYR A 191 17.04 -6.23 -13.53
N THR A 192 18.34 -6.34 -13.23
CA THR A 192 19.23 -7.38 -13.76
C THR A 192 19.98 -8.05 -12.61
N SER A 193 20.26 -9.35 -12.73
CA SER A 193 21.03 -10.06 -11.70
C SER A 193 22.50 -9.63 -11.62
N SER A 194 23.03 -8.96 -12.65
CA SER A 194 24.43 -8.52 -12.72
C SER A 194 24.73 -7.24 -11.94
N LYS A 195 23.72 -6.42 -11.62
CA LYS A 195 23.87 -5.17 -10.87
C LYS A 195 23.40 -5.35 -9.43
N LYS A 196 24.10 -4.75 -8.48
CA LYS A 196 23.62 -4.63 -7.09
C LYS A 196 22.77 -3.36 -6.93
N TYR A 197 21.62 -3.48 -6.28
CA TYR A 197 20.68 -2.38 -6.10
C TYR A 197 20.50 -2.03 -4.61
N PRO A 198 20.33 -0.75 -4.25
CA PRO A 198 19.93 -0.33 -2.90
C PRO A 198 18.66 -1.04 -2.44
N VAL A 199 18.48 -1.11 -1.13
CA VAL A 199 17.26 -1.64 -0.50
C VAL A 199 16.64 -0.54 0.34
N VAL A 200 15.41 -0.17 -0.02
CA VAL A 200 14.54 0.72 0.75
C VAL A 200 13.56 -0.14 1.54
N LEU A 201 13.74 -0.18 2.85
CA LEU A 201 12.85 -0.87 3.76
C LEU A 201 11.74 0.08 4.19
N PHE A 202 10.49 -0.35 4.05
CA PHE A 202 9.33 0.43 4.46
C PHE A 202 8.63 -0.20 5.66
N ALA A 203 8.43 0.60 6.70
CA ALA A 203 7.71 0.26 7.92
C ALA A 203 6.37 1.01 7.95
N HIS A 204 5.29 0.24 7.89
CA HIS A 204 3.93 0.76 7.78
C HIS A 204 3.43 1.47 9.05
N GLY A 205 2.40 2.30 8.89
CA GLY A 205 1.70 2.96 9.99
C GLY A 205 0.59 2.14 10.62
N TYR A 206 -0.27 2.81 11.39
CA TYR A 206 -1.47 2.19 11.94
C TYR A 206 -2.39 1.66 10.82
N LEU A 207 -3.15 0.61 11.13
CA LEU A 207 -4.02 -0.16 10.23
C LEU A 207 -3.29 -1.15 9.28
N GLY A 208 -1.98 -1.33 9.41
CA GLY A 208 -1.27 -2.42 8.74
C GLY A 208 -0.49 -2.03 7.48
N SER A 209 0.02 -3.04 6.79
CA SER A 209 0.81 -2.93 5.56
C SER A 209 -0.10 -3.07 4.35
N TRP A 210 -0.59 -1.92 3.88
CA TRP A 210 -1.54 -1.80 2.78
C TRP A 210 -0.82 -1.94 1.42
N GLU A 211 -1.53 -2.50 0.44
CA GLU A 211 -1.17 -2.53 -0.98
C GLU A 211 -0.96 -1.12 -1.53
N LEU A 212 -1.76 -0.15 -1.06
CA LEU A 212 -1.64 1.28 -1.37
C LEU A 212 -0.18 1.80 -1.31
N TYR A 213 0.53 1.45 -0.24
CA TYR A 213 1.91 1.92 -0.02
C TYR A 213 2.88 1.38 -1.07
N GLN A 214 2.60 0.18 -1.60
CA GLN A 214 3.43 -0.41 -2.65
C GLN A 214 3.25 0.36 -3.94
N GLY A 215 2.02 0.81 -4.24
CA GLY A 215 1.76 1.70 -5.37
C GLY A 215 2.51 3.02 -5.26
N LEU A 216 2.51 3.64 -4.06
CA LEU A 216 3.24 4.87 -3.78
C LEU A 216 4.75 4.72 -4.02
N PHE A 217 5.38 3.73 -3.36
CA PHE A 217 6.83 3.54 -3.42
C PHE A 217 7.31 2.80 -4.67
N SER A 218 6.42 2.21 -5.48
CA SER A 218 6.84 1.62 -6.76
C SER A 218 7.41 2.64 -7.74
N SER A 219 7.19 3.95 -7.52
CA SER A 219 7.83 5.02 -8.28
C SER A 219 9.29 5.29 -7.90
N LEU A 220 9.80 4.72 -6.80
CA LEU A 220 11.23 4.83 -6.48
C LEU A 220 12.07 4.14 -7.54
N LYS A 221 13.14 4.82 -7.97
CA LYS A 221 14.02 4.38 -9.05
C LYS A 221 15.09 3.43 -8.52
N ASN A 222 15.60 2.58 -9.41
CA ASN A 222 16.81 1.76 -9.23
C ASN A 222 17.00 1.10 -7.85
N CYS A 223 15.95 0.69 -7.14
CA CYS A 223 16.06 0.05 -5.83
C CYS A 223 15.06 -1.09 -5.66
N PHE A 224 15.34 -1.96 -4.70
CA PHE A 224 14.32 -2.80 -4.11
C PHE A 224 13.55 -2.00 -3.07
N VAL A 225 12.22 -2.08 -3.09
CA VAL A 225 11.38 -1.65 -1.96
C VAL A 225 10.90 -2.90 -1.24
N VAL A 226 11.22 -3.01 0.04
CA VAL A 226 10.87 -4.16 0.88
C VAL A 226 10.01 -3.65 2.03
N SER A 227 8.70 -3.87 1.94
CA SER A 227 7.79 -3.45 3.01
C SER A 227 7.72 -4.53 4.08
N ILE A 228 8.37 -4.24 5.20
CA ILE A 228 8.33 -5.07 6.40
C ILE A 228 7.06 -4.77 7.19
N ALA A 229 6.61 -5.74 7.98
CA ALA A 229 5.35 -5.63 8.67
C ALA A 229 5.45 -6.10 10.11
N THR A 230 4.69 -5.42 10.97
CA THR A 230 4.37 -5.93 12.31
C THR A 230 3.43 -7.11 12.20
N HIS A 231 3.34 -7.91 13.26
CA HIS A 231 2.48 -9.09 13.28
C HIS A 231 0.97 -8.75 13.15
N ASN A 232 0.58 -7.57 13.63
CA ASN A 232 -0.80 -7.08 13.72
C ASN A 232 -0.96 -5.74 12.98
N LEU A 233 -2.09 -5.06 13.14
CA LEU A 233 -2.37 -3.80 12.44
C LEU A 233 -1.71 -2.56 13.07
N SER A 234 -0.96 -2.70 14.16
CA SER A 234 -0.50 -1.54 14.95
C SER A 234 0.51 -0.67 14.19
N GLY A 235 1.42 -1.29 13.43
CA GLY A 235 2.57 -0.59 12.85
C GLY A 235 3.57 -0.07 13.89
N ILE A 236 3.49 -0.54 15.13
CA ILE A 236 4.47 -0.23 16.17
C ILE A 236 5.54 -1.33 16.17
N PHE A 237 6.73 -0.98 15.70
CA PHE A 237 7.85 -1.90 15.57
C PHE A 237 8.65 -1.95 16.87
N SER A 238 9.11 -3.14 17.21
CA SER A 238 10.01 -3.40 18.33
C SER A 238 11.48 -3.46 17.87
N HIS A 239 12.41 -3.47 18.84
CA HIS A 239 13.83 -3.64 18.53
C HIS A 239 14.09 -4.95 17.78
N GLU A 240 13.38 -6.02 18.13
CA GLU A 240 13.53 -7.31 17.46
C GLU A 240 12.99 -7.27 16.03
N ASP A 241 11.93 -6.52 15.74
CA ASP A 241 11.43 -6.36 14.36
C ASP A 241 12.48 -5.69 13.46
N ILE A 242 13.22 -4.70 13.98
CA ILE A 242 14.31 -4.05 13.24
C ILE A 242 15.52 -4.96 13.12
N ASN A 243 15.86 -5.70 14.18
CA ASN A 243 16.93 -6.71 14.16
C ASN A 243 16.68 -7.80 13.10
N ARG A 244 15.41 -8.18 12.88
CA ARG A 244 15.00 -9.15 11.86
C ARG A 244 15.32 -8.71 10.43
N ILE A 245 15.48 -7.42 10.15
CA ILE A 245 15.98 -6.95 8.85
C ILE A 245 17.31 -7.65 8.53
N PHE A 246 18.26 -7.59 9.46
CA PHE A 246 19.61 -8.10 9.25
C PHE A 246 19.70 -9.62 9.40
N LYS A 247 18.95 -10.17 10.36
CA LYS A 247 19.01 -11.61 10.66
C LYS A 247 18.17 -12.48 9.73
N PHE A 248 17.18 -11.88 9.06
CA PHE A 248 16.16 -12.65 8.35
C PHE A 248 15.82 -12.08 6.97
N TYR A 249 15.38 -10.83 6.86
CA TYR A 249 14.91 -10.30 5.57
C TYR A 249 16.02 -10.16 4.52
N LEU A 250 17.18 -9.58 4.86
CA LEU A 250 18.29 -9.45 3.92
C LEU A 250 18.89 -10.81 3.50
N PRO A 251 19.17 -11.76 4.42
CA PRO A 251 19.57 -13.11 4.05
C PRO A 251 18.56 -13.84 3.16
N MET A 252 17.26 -13.67 3.43
CA MET A 252 16.18 -14.25 2.63
C MET A 252 16.22 -13.74 1.19
N LEU A 253 16.37 -12.42 0.99
CA LEU A 253 16.47 -11.82 -0.34
C LEU A 253 17.67 -12.36 -1.13
N LYS A 254 18.83 -12.48 -0.48
CA LYS A 254 20.02 -13.08 -1.11
C LYS A 254 19.81 -14.54 -1.50
N LYS A 255 19.16 -15.33 -0.64
CA LYS A 255 18.86 -16.75 -0.89
C LYS A 255 17.90 -16.93 -2.07
N GLU A 256 17.00 -15.97 -2.30
CA GLU A 256 16.15 -15.93 -3.49
C GLU A 256 16.86 -15.45 -4.76
N GLY A 257 18.15 -15.10 -4.67
CA GLY A 257 18.95 -14.67 -5.81
C GLY A 257 18.80 -13.18 -6.16
N TYR A 258 18.31 -12.36 -5.23
CA TYR A 258 18.28 -10.90 -5.45
C TYR A 258 19.65 -10.28 -5.22
N SER A 259 20.11 -9.54 -6.23
CA SER A 259 21.37 -8.79 -6.17
C SER A 259 21.18 -7.47 -5.42
N ILE A 260 21.24 -7.55 -4.10
CA ILE A 260 21.10 -6.39 -3.20
C ILE A 260 22.44 -5.79 -2.79
N ASP A 261 22.44 -4.48 -2.54
CA ASP A 261 23.56 -3.70 -2.02
C ASP A 261 23.34 -3.36 -0.55
N GLU A 262 23.93 -4.17 0.34
CA GLU A 262 23.82 -3.97 1.80
C GLU A 262 24.61 -2.77 2.33
N SER A 263 25.42 -2.10 1.49
CA SER A 263 26.05 -0.83 1.88
C SER A 263 25.11 0.36 1.68
N ARG A 264 24.01 0.17 0.92
CA ARG A 264 22.99 1.19 0.63
C ARG A 264 21.61 0.72 1.10
N LEU A 265 21.50 0.58 2.42
CA LEU A 265 20.24 0.31 3.11
C LEU A 265 19.60 1.61 3.56
N HIS A 266 18.31 1.76 3.27
CA HIS A 266 17.50 2.90 3.66
C HIS A 266 16.27 2.41 4.42
N LEU A 267 15.84 3.13 5.45
CA LEU A 267 14.63 2.80 6.20
C LEU A 267 13.65 3.96 6.15
N ILE A 268 12.40 3.70 5.80
CA ILE A 268 11.31 4.66 5.81
C ILE A 268 10.24 4.20 6.81
N GLY A 269 9.97 5.01 7.83
CA GLY A 269 8.88 4.81 8.77
C GLY A 269 7.76 5.82 8.58
N LEU A 270 6.53 5.34 8.41
CA LEU A 270 5.34 6.17 8.26
C LEU A 270 4.47 6.11 9.52
N SER A 271 4.05 7.27 10.07
CA SER A 271 3.12 7.32 11.21
C SER A 271 3.63 6.45 12.37
N ASN A 272 2.88 5.44 12.85
CA ASN A 272 3.38 4.48 13.85
C ASN A 272 4.67 3.77 13.43
N GLY A 273 4.91 3.57 12.14
CA GLY A 273 6.16 3.06 11.57
C GLY A 273 7.36 3.96 11.88
N GLY A 274 7.16 5.20 12.31
CA GLY A 274 8.19 6.04 12.92
C GLY A 274 8.84 5.41 14.16
N SER A 275 8.17 4.46 14.83
CA SER A 275 8.80 3.60 15.86
C SER A 275 9.99 2.82 15.30
N ALA A 276 9.89 2.28 14.06
CA ALA A 276 10.98 1.63 13.37
C ALA A 276 12.15 2.60 13.14
N SER A 277 11.84 3.80 12.65
CA SER A 277 12.85 4.85 12.42
C SER A 277 13.53 5.28 13.73
N ASN A 278 12.77 5.47 14.81
CA ASN A 278 13.31 5.82 16.13
C ASN A 278 14.24 4.72 16.66
N ILE A 279 13.84 3.45 16.55
CA ILE A 279 14.67 2.31 16.98
C ILE A 279 15.93 2.19 16.12
N ALA A 280 15.78 2.29 14.80
CA ALA A 280 16.90 2.26 13.88
C ALA A 280 17.90 3.39 14.18
N LEU A 281 17.41 4.60 14.41
CA LEU A 281 18.27 5.74 14.68
C LEU A 281 18.95 5.62 16.06
N ARG A 282 18.30 5.04 17.07
CA ARG A 282 18.89 4.80 18.39
C ARG A 282 19.97 3.72 18.35
N SER A 283 19.70 2.60 17.68
CA SER A 283 20.46 1.35 17.89
C SER A 283 21.14 0.78 16.65
N PHE A 284 20.80 1.27 15.46
CA PHE A 284 21.25 0.70 14.17
C PHE A 284 21.66 1.79 13.17
N ASP A 285 21.99 3.01 13.61
CA ASP A 285 22.30 4.12 12.70
C ASP A 285 23.58 3.88 11.88
N ASN A 286 24.46 2.98 12.30
CA ASN A 286 25.61 2.55 11.52
C ASN A 286 25.29 1.52 10.43
N LYS A 287 24.06 1.00 10.36
CA LYS A 287 23.62 -0.01 9.38
C LYS A 287 22.83 0.58 8.23
N PHE A 288 22.28 1.78 8.39
CA PHE A 288 21.50 2.46 7.37
C PHE A 288 22.24 3.68 6.85
N LYS A 289 22.21 3.88 5.54
CA LYS A 289 22.68 5.12 4.90
C LYS A 289 21.74 6.26 5.24
N THR A 290 20.42 6.02 5.13
CA THR A 290 19.40 7.00 5.53
C THR A 290 18.31 6.38 6.39
N ILE A 291 17.77 7.17 7.32
CA ILE A 291 16.59 6.84 8.11
C ILE A 291 15.58 7.97 7.95
N THR A 292 14.41 7.63 7.43
CA THR A 292 13.36 8.57 7.04
C THR A 292 12.15 8.48 7.98
N TYR A 293 11.62 9.64 8.34
CA TYR A 293 10.40 9.82 9.12
C TYR A 293 9.36 10.49 8.22
N ILE A 294 8.21 9.85 8.03
CA ILE A 294 7.08 10.43 7.26
C ILE A 294 5.85 10.52 8.17
N SER A 295 5.25 11.70 8.29
CA SER A 295 4.03 11.95 9.07
C SER A 295 4.12 11.40 10.51
N THR A 296 5.26 11.60 11.16
CA THR A 296 5.58 11.03 12.48
C THR A 296 6.64 11.87 13.18
N SER A 297 6.90 11.61 14.47
CA SER A 297 7.89 12.34 15.26
C SER A 297 9.25 11.65 15.27
N CYS A 298 10.31 12.46 15.32
CA CYS A 298 11.66 12.00 15.61
C CYS A 298 12.00 12.33 17.06
N ASP A 299 12.09 11.29 17.90
CA ASP A 299 12.28 11.41 19.34
C ASP A 299 13.76 11.26 19.74
N VAL A 300 14.65 11.14 18.75
CA VAL A 300 16.08 10.87 18.93
C VAL A 300 16.86 12.11 18.55
N VAL A 301 17.67 12.61 19.48
CA VAL A 301 18.54 13.76 19.25
C VAL A 301 19.95 13.37 19.67
N LYS A 302 20.72 12.82 18.73
CA LYS A 302 22.13 12.46 18.89
C LYS A 302 22.87 12.66 17.56
N LYS A 303 24.21 12.68 17.62
CA LYS A 303 25.05 12.51 16.42
C LYS A 303 24.86 11.10 15.87
N THR A 304 24.64 10.96 14.57
CA THR A 304 24.40 9.66 13.92
C THR A 304 25.29 9.44 12.70
N HIS A 305 25.47 8.17 12.35
CA HIS A 305 26.13 7.77 11.11
C HIS A 305 25.18 7.87 9.91
N SER A 306 23.91 7.48 10.09
CA SER A 306 22.87 7.69 9.08
C SER A 306 22.58 9.18 8.90
N GLU A 307 22.28 9.54 7.66
CA GLU A 307 21.52 10.73 7.36
C GLU A 307 20.05 10.56 7.77
N VAL A 308 19.44 11.63 8.27
CA VAL A 308 18.05 11.62 8.72
C VAL A 308 17.19 12.47 7.79
N LEU A 309 16.20 11.86 7.16
CA LEU A 309 15.24 12.55 6.31
C LEU A 309 13.92 12.73 7.07
N LEU A 310 13.41 13.96 7.15
CA LEU A 310 12.18 14.27 7.86
C LEU A 310 11.17 14.83 6.88
N ILE A 311 10.00 14.19 6.77
CA ILE A 311 8.93 14.53 5.84
C ILE A 311 7.62 14.68 6.61
N GLY A 312 6.96 15.83 6.54
CA GLY A 312 5.71 16.00 7.28
C GLY A 312 4.96 17.30 7.04
N GLY A 313 3.76 17.36 7.59
CA GLY A 313 2.84 18.49 7.50
C GLY A 313 2.74 19.29 8.79
N GLY A 314 2.50 20.60 8.68
CA GLY A 314 2.30 21.50 9.82
C GLY A 314 0.96 21.33 10.54
N GLN A 315 -0.07 20.83 9.84
CA GLN A 315 -1.37 20.52 10.44
C GLN A 315 -1.46 19.07 10.96
N ASP A 316 -0.43 18.26 10.76
CA ASP A 316 -0.32 16.92 11.34
C ASP A 316 0.32 16.98 12.73
N ASN A 317 -0.43 16.61 13.77
CA ASN A 317 0.10 16.58 15.14
C ASN A 317 1.27 15.62 15.33
N SER A 318 1.40 14.62 14.45
CA SER A 318 2.46 13.61 14.52
C SER A 318 3.78 14.19 14.01
N SER A 319 3.75 15.12 13.06
CA SER A 319 4.94 15.64 12.37
C SER A 319 5.17 17.14 12.49
N ASN A 320 4.27 17.91 13.12
CA ASN A 320 4.38 19.36 13.19
C ASN A 320 5.67 19.86 13.87
N ASN A 321 6.30 19.03 14.70
CA ASN A 321 7.53 19.34 15.39
C ASN A 321 8.81 19.04 14.58
N LEU A 322 8.69 18.44 13.39
CA LEU A 322 9.86 18.03 12.60
C LEU A 322 10.83 19.19 12.29
N PRO A 323 10.39 20.44 11.98
CA PRO A 323 11.33 21.55 11.80
C PRO A 323 12.23 21.79 13.03
N THR A 324 11.68 21.61 14.23
CA THR A 324 12.44 21.71 15.49
C THR A 324 13.39 20.52 15.65
N SER A 325 12.91 19.31 15.39
CA SER A 325 13.72 18.09 15.46
C SER A 325 14.89 18.10 14.48
N THR A 326 14.69 18.59 13.25
CA THR A 326 15.75 18.76 12.25
C THR A 326 16.86 19.68 12.77
N LYS A 327 16.50 20.86 13.28
CA LYS A 327 17.47 21.81 13.84
C LYS A 327 18.24 21.20 15.02
N ARG A 328 17.57 20.43 15.86
CA ARG A 328 18.22 19.74 17.00
C ARG A 328 19.22 18.68 16.53
N LEU A 329 18.87 17.86 15.55
CA LEU A 329 19.77 16.88 14.95
C LEU A 329 20.99 17.53 14.29
N GLN A 330 20.78 18.60 13.51
CA GLN A 330 21.86 19.36 12.87
C GLN A 330 22.83 19.94 13.90
N ARG A 331 22.33 20.47 15.03
CA ARG A 331 23.17 20.96 16.13
C ARG A 331 24.01 19.86 16.80
N CYS A 332 23.56 18.61 16.75
CA CYS A 332 24.34 17.46 17.19
C CYS A 332 25.34 16.95 16.14
N GLY A 333 25.43 17.58 14.97
CA GLY A 333 26.33 17.18 13.89
C GLY A 333 25.78 16.05 13.01
N THR A 334 24.48 15.77 13.07
CA THR A 334 23.81 14.82 12.17
C THR A 334 23.41 15.51 10.87
N LYS A 335 23.69 14.88 9.72
CA LYS A 335 23.13 15.31 8.43
C LYS A 335 21.62 15.05 8.47
N ALA A 336 20.83 16.12 8.57
CA ALA A 336 19.37 16.02 8.61
C ALA A 336 18.75 16.98 7.59
N VAL A 337 17.83 16.45 6.78
CA VAL A 337 17.15 17.16 5.69
C VAL A 337 15.65 17.13 5.92
N LEU A 338 14.98 18.25 5.62
CA LEU A 338 13.55 18.43 5.89
C LEU A 338 12.78 18.74 4.60
N LEU A 339 11.75 17.95 4.33
CA LEU A 339 10.68 18.27 3.38
C LEU A 339 9.40 18.53 4.17
N PHE A 340 9.00 19.79 4.27
CA PHE A 340 7.87 20.20 5.11
C PHE A 340 6.88 21.06 4.35
N ASP A 341 5.59 20.88 4.65
CA ASP A 341 4.52 21.74 4.17
C ASP A 341 3.58 22.12 5.32
N GLU A 342 3.54 23.40 5.68
CA GLU A 342 2.75 23.88 6.81
C GLU A 342 1.25 23.60 6.67
N LYS A 343 0.75 23.45 5.44
CA LYS A 343 -0.69 23.25 5.15
C LYS A 343 -1.09 21.80 5.10
N GLU A 344 -0.14 20.86 5.02
CA GLU A 344 -0.45 19.44 4.91
C GLU A 344 -0.80 18.81 6.26
N LYS A 345 -1.62 17.76 6.15
CA LYS A 345 -2.09 16.92 7.27
C LYS A 345 -1.40 15.55 7.22
N HIS A 346 -1.93 14.57 7.95
CA HIS A 346 -1.30 13.25 8.09
C HIS A 346 -1.09 12.51 6.76
N TYR A 347 -1.93 12.78 5.76
CA TYR A 347 -1.91 12.13 4.44
C TYR A 347 -1.03 12.83 3.40
N MET A 348 -0.06 13.66 3.81
CA MET A 348 0.88 14.33 2.91
C MET A 348 1.55 13.37 1.91
N LEU A 349 1.90 12.15 2.34
CA LEU A 349 2.49 11.12 1.47
C LEU A 349 1.62 10.79 0.25
N ILE A 350 0.30 10.85 0.41
CA ILE A 350 -0.66 10.55 -0.66
C ILE A 350 -0.87 11.80 -1.53
N HIS A 351 -1.03 12.97 -0.91
CA HIS A 351 -1.35 14.20 -1.64
C HIS A 351 -0.17 14.77 -2.43
N GLN A 352 1.04 14.67 -1.88
CA GLN A 352 2.26 15.21 -2.46
C GLN A 352 3.20 14.11 -2.92
N LYS A 353 2.64 12.99 -3.37
CA LYS A 353 3.40 11.81 -3.79
C LYS A 353 4.56 12.17 -4.72
N GLU A 354 4.31 12.88 -5.82
CA GLU A 354 5.34 13.19 -6.81
C GLU A 354 6.51 13.95 -6.18
N ARG A 355 6.22 15.04 -5.46
CA ARG A 355 7.21 15.83 -4.72
C ARG A 355 8.00 14.99 -3.71
N ILE A 356 7.34 14.09 -2.97
CA ILE A 356 7.99 13.23 -1.99
C ILE A 356 8.85 12.15 -2.66
N ILE A 357 8.37 11.54 -3.74
CA ILE A 357 9.12 10.53 -4.48
C ILE A 357 10.34 11.14 -5.15
N ASP A 358 10.24 12.34 -5.72
CA ASP A 358 11.38 13.04 -6.30
C ASP A 358 12.41 13.40 -5.23
N PHE A 359 11.96 13.91 -4.09
CA PHE A 359 12.82 14.14 -2.93
C PHE A 359 13.53 12.86 -2.47
N LEU A 360 12.80 11.74 -2.34
CA LEU A 360 13.37 10.46 -1.95
C LEU A 360 14.34 9.92 -3.01
N ASN A 361 14.04 10.01 -4.30
CA ASN A 361 14.97 9.56 -5.34
C ASN A 361 16.30 10.32 -5.27
N HIS A 362 16.25 11.63 -5.00
CA HIS A 362 17.44 12.46 -4.84
C HIS A 362 18.23 12.12 -3.57
N GLU A 363 17.60 12.20 -2.39
CA GLU A 363 18.28 12.05 -1.10
C GLU A 363 18.73 10.61 -0.81
N LEU A 364 18.07 9.62 -1.41
CA LEU A 364 18.47 8.21 -1.31
C LEU A 364 19.49 7.83 -2.40
N GLU A 365 19.85 8.76 -3.30
CA GLU A 365 20.77 8.56 -4.44
C GLU A 365 20.35 7.39 -5.35
N LEU A 366 19.11 7.45 -5.83
CA LEU A 366 18.48 6.41 -6.64
C LEU A 366 18.42 6.73 -8.15
N ASP A 367 18.73 7.97 -8.53
CA ASP A 367 18.75 8.41 -9.93
C ASP A 367 19.88 7.77 -10.76
#